data_AF-A0A8T0D9W1-F1
#
_entry.id   AF-A0A8T0D9W1-F1
#
_cell.length_a   1.000
_cell.length_b   1.000
_cell.length_c   1.000
_cell.angle_alpha   90.00
_cell.angle_beta   90.00
_cell.angle_gamma   90.00
#
_symmetry.space_group_name_H-M   'P 1'
#
loop_
_entity.id
_entity.type
_entity.pdbx_description
1 polymer ?
#
loop_
_entity_poly.entity_id
_entity_poly.type
_entity_poly.pdbx_seq_one_letter_code
_entity_poly.pdbx_strand_id
1 'polypeptide(L)'
;MRPTYITLFVFVLILFLYVFQVRLNNSFSVASQHSADPGLLASTSSNLPVNNIYSSGLEPQLIVYNRIPKTGGTALVHLIYHLYKQNNVSITLLNISQNGFYLNSFNRMLLVRNISNRLYLRPLMLHGHFAYFNFLQFGSHLKIVYVNMIRDPLERLLGDVCLIHRTKCKPSMIACKLEGWIVIQTTCGFK
;
A
#
# COMPACT_ATOMS: atom_id res chain seq x y z
N MET A 1 -48.30 28.93 -11.16
CA MET A 1 -47.44 28.17 -10.21
C MET A 1 -47.50 28.89 -8.88
N ARG A 2 -47.84 28.20 -7.77
CA ARG A 2 -48.09 28.86 -6.48
C ARG A 2 -46.74 29.28 -5.84
N PRO A 3 -46.62 30.51 -5.31
CA PRO A 3 -45.37 31.06 -4.78
C PRO A 3 -44.78 30.27 -3.59
N THR A 4 -45.57 29.39 -2.98
CA THR A 4 -45.18 28.52 -1.86
C THR A 4 -44.16 27.44 -2.23
N TYR A 5 -44.11 27.01 -3.49
CA TYR A 5 -43.12 26.00 -3.93
C TYR A 5 -41.72 26.60 -4.09
N ILE A 6 -41.65 27.87 -4.50
CA ILE A 6 -40.38 28.58 -4.71
C ILE A 6 -39.68 28.79 -3.37
N THR A 7 -40.41 29.19 -2.32
CA THR A 7 -39.82 29.41 -0.99
C THR A 7 -39.32 28.10 -0.36
N LEU A 8 -40.04 27.00 -0.55
CA LEU A 8 -39.63 25.68 -0.04
C LEU A 8 -38.37 25.16 -0.76
N PHE A 9 -38.28 25.37 -2.08
CA PHE A 9 -37.09 25.00 -2.85
C PHE A 9 -35.85 25.80 -2.41
N VAL A 10 -35.99 27.10 -2.19
CA VAL A 10 -34.89 27.95 -1.70
C VAL A 10 -34.42 27.50 -0.31
N PHE A 11 -35.34 27.16 0.58
CA PHE A 11 -35.00 26.68 1.92
C PHE A 11 -34.23 25.34 1.89
N VAL A 12 -34.65 24.40 1.04
CA VAL A 12 -33.95 23.13 0.84
C VAL A 12 -32.56 23.34 0.24
N LEU A 13 -32.43 24.28 -0.70
CA LEU A 13 -31.14 24.60 -1.32
C LEU A 13 -30.17 25.24 -0.32
N ILE A 14 -30.66 26.11 0.58
CA ILE A 14 -29.86 26.69 1.67
C ILE A 14 -29.39 25.60 2.65
N LEU A 15 -30.29 24.70 3.06
CA LEU A 15 -29.93 23.55 3.92
C LEU A 15 -28.88 22.66 3.26
N PHE A 16 -29.03 22.39 1.97
CA PHE A 16 -28.07 21.60 1.20
C PHE A 16 -26.69 22.28 1.16
N LEU A 17 -26.64 23.58 0.86
CA LEU A 17 -25.39 24.35 0.84
C LEU A 17 -24.75 24.43 2.23
N TYR A 18 -25.54 24.56 3.29
CA TYR A 18 -25.03 24.56 4.67
C TYR A 18 -24.38 23.22 5.03
N VAL A 19 -25.05 22.10 4.75
CA VAL A 19 -24.50 20.76 4.99
C VAL A 19 -23.25 20.53 4.14
N PHE A 20 -23.23 21.00 2.90
CA PHE A 20 -22.07 20.91 2.01
C PHE A 20 -20.86 21.70 2.54
N GLN A 21 -21.08 22.92 3.04
CA GLN A 21 -20.04 23.74 3.67
C GLN A 21 -19.46 23.08 4.93
N VAL A 22 -20.31 22.50 5.79
CA VAL A 22 -19.87 21.76 6.99
C VAL A 22 -19.00 20.55 6.61
N ARG A 23 -19.34 19.83 5.53
CA ARG A 23 -18.54 18.71 5.02
C ARG A 23 -17.18 19.17 4.49
N LEU A 24 -17.13 20.30 3.79
CA LEU A 24 -15.87 20.88 3.29
C LEU A 24 -14.97 21.35 4.43
N ASN A 25 -15.52 22.03 5.44
CA ASN A 25 -14.75 22.48 6.61
C ASN A 25 -14.16 21.30 7.39
N ASN A 26 -14.93 20.23 7.61
CA ASN A 26 -14.41 19.02 8.25
C ASN A 26 -13.30 18.34 7.43
N SER A 27 -13.34 18.46 6.10
CA SER A 27 -12.29 17.94 5.22
C SER A 27 -11.02 18.81 5.25
N PHE A 28 -11.17 20.13 5.39
CA PHE A 28 -10.06 21.08 5.47
C PHE A 28 -9.31 21.02 6.81
N SER A 29 -10.02 20.82 7.94
CA SER A 29 -9.39 20.67 9.27
C SER A 29 -8.47 19.45 9.37
N VAL A 30 -8.71 18.41 8.57
CA VAL A 30 -7.85 17.22 8.49
C VAL A 30 -6.62 17.47 7.59
N ALA A 31 -6.71 18.38 6.63
CA ALA A 31 -5.59 18.75 5.76
C ALA A 31 -4.59 19.70 6.44
N SER A 32 -5.05 20.58 7.36
CA SER A 32 -4.22 21.59 8.01
C SER A 32 -3.27 21.08 9.09
N GLN A 33 -3.27 19.79 9.41
CA GLN A 33 -2.27 19.17 10.29
C GLN A 33 -1.02 18.65 9.54
N HIS A 34 -1.00 18.72 8.20
CA HIS A 34 0.10 18.17 7.38
C HIS A 34 1.10 19.20 6.84
N SER A 35 1.12 20.43 7.37
CA SER A 35 2.03 21.50 6.94
C SER A 35 2.86 22.06 8.10
N ALA A 36 3.75 21.25 8.66
CA ALA A 36 4.89 21.74 9.43
C ALA A 36 6.00 20.68 9.43
N ASP A 37 6.88 20.73 8.44
CA ASP A 37 8.26 20.23 8.57
C ASP A 37 9.16 21.10 7.66
N PRO A 38 9.82 22.15 8.20
CA PRO A 38 10.88 22.88 7.50
C PRO A 38 12.19 22.07 7.58
N GLY A 39 12.95 22.08 6.50
CA GLY A 39 14.15 21.24 6.35
C GLY A 39 15.24 21.47 7.40
N LEU A 40 16.01 20.41 7.68
CA LEU A 40 17.32 20.51 8.31
C LEU A 40 18.29 19.50 7.70
N LEU A 41 19.27 20.03 6.98
CA LEU A 41 20.54 19.38 6.67
C LEU A 41 21.31 19.12 7.98
N ALA A 42 21.63 17.86 8.25
CA ALA A 42 22.73 17.50 9.13
C ALA A 42 23.40 16.23 8.60
N SER A 43 24.48 16.42 7.85
CA SER A 43 25.52 15.42 7.65
C SER A 43 26.12 15.08 9.02
N THR A 44 25.86 13.89 9.54
CA THR A 44 26.73 13.24 10.53
C THR A 44 26.66 11.74 10.35
N SER A 45 27.75 11.18 9.82
CA SER A 45 28.03 9.75 9.82
C SER A 45 28.28 9.28 11.26
N SER A 46 27.39 8.45 11.81
CA SER A 46 27.72 7.58 12.94
C SER A 46 26.65 6.50 13.12
N ASN A 47 27.04 5.25 12.92
CA ASN A 47 26.48 4.01 13.49
C ASN A 47 25.10 4.14 14.15
N LEU A 48 24.02 3.86 13.41
CA LEU A 48 22.70 3.72 14.00
C LEU A 48 22.42 2.25 14.34
N PRO A 49 22.11 1.92 15.61
CA PRO A 49 21.63 0.60 15.96
C PRO A 49 20.25 0.40 15.31
N VAL A 50 20.11 -0.66 14.53
CA VAL A 50 18.94 -1.03 13.71
C VAL A 50 17.66 -1.30 14.54
N ASN A 51 17.70 -1.14 15.86
CA ASN A 51 16.70 -1.72 16.75
C ASN A 51 15.59 -0.75 17.23
N ASN A 52 15.66 0.56 16.94
CA ASN A 52 14.75 1.53 17.58
C ASN A 52 13.82 2.30 16.63
N ILE A 53 13.41 1.73 15.49
CA ILE A 53 12.28 2.29 14.69
C ILE A 53 10.92 1.65 15.09
N TYR A 54 10.94 0.53 15.83
CA TYR A 54 9.73 -0.08 16.36
C TYR A 54 9.13 0.66 17.57
N SER A 55 9.78 1.71 18.07
CA SER A 55 9.40 2.40 19.31
C SER A 55 8.42 3.57 19.15
N SER A 56 7.97 3.89 17.94
CA SER A 56 6.87 4.85 17.74
C SER A 56 5.53 4.11 17.71
N GLY A 57 5.03 3.75 18.90
CA GLY A 57 3.69 3.28 19.35
C GLY A 57 2.48 3.08 18.39
N LEU A 58 2.67 2.81 17.11
CA LEU A 58 1.62 2.54 16.14
C LEU A 58 2.04 1.32 15.32
N GLU A 59 1.51 0.16 15.66
CA GLU A 59 1.60 -1.02 14.81
C GLU A 59 1.01 -0.71 13.41
N PRO A 60 1.65 -1.19 12.32
CA PRO A 60 1.13 -0.97 10.98
C PRO A 60 -0.21 -1.68 10.81
N GLN A 61 -1.22 -0.95 10.32
CA GLN A 61 -2.57 -1.47 10.16
C GLN A 61 -2.74 -2.23 8.83
N LEU A 62 -1.99 -1.82 7.80
CA LEU A 62 -2.00 -2.43 6.48
C LEU A 62 -0.57 -2.60 5.98
N ILE A 63 -0.21 -3.82 5.61
CA ILE A 63 1.04 -4.14 4.93
C ILE A 63 0.70 -4.45 3.48
N VAL A 64 1.32 -3.74 2.55
CA VAL A 64 1.08 -3.88 1.12
C VAL A 64 2.30 -4.49 0.46
N TYR A 65 2.15 -5.68 -0.11
CA TYR A 65 3.17 -6.35 -0.91
C TYR A 65 2.77 -6.39 -2.39
N ASN A 66 3.26 -5.41 -3.15
CA ASN A 66 3.06 -5.32 -4.59
C ASN A 66 4.05 -6.24 -5.34
N ARG A 67 3.64 -7.48 -5.55
CA ARG A 67 4.48 -8.57 -6.06
C ARG A 67 4.96 -8.30 -7.48
N ILE A 68 6.29 -8.23 -7.64
CA ILE A 68 6.93 -8.25 -8.96
C ILE A 68 7.12 -9.72 -9.39
N PRO A 69 6.80 -10.09 -10.65
CA PRO A 69 7.05 -11.44 -11.14
C PRO A 69 8.55 -11.78 -11.17
N LYS A 70 8.87 -13.07 -11.01
CA LYS A 70 10.24 -13.65 -11.09
C LYS A 70 11.28 -13.13 -10.11
N THR A 71 10.85 -12.43 -9.06
CA THR A 71 11.75 -12.00 -7.98
C THR A 71 11.86 -12.99 -6.83
N GLY A 72 11.13 -14.11 -6.88
CA GLY A 72 11.05 -15.07 -5.76
C GLY A 72 9.87 -14.82 -4.83
N GLY A 73 8.97 -13.88 -5.16
CA GLY A 73 7.85 -13.51 -4.30
C GLY A 73 6.87 -14.64 -3.92
N THR A 74 6.80 -15.73 -4.69
CA THR A 74 6.00 -16.91 -4.30
C THR A 74 6.56 -17.60 -3.06
N ALA A 75 7.88 -17.70 -2.94
CA ALA A 75 8.53 -18.28 -1.76
C ALA A 75 8.29 -17.41 -0.52
N LEU A 76 8.40 -16.09 -0.67
CA LEU A 76 8.10 -15.16 0.42
C LEU A 76 6.64 -15.27 0.88
N VAL A 77 5.69 -15.25 -0.05
CA VAL A 77 4.27 -15.39 0.29
C VAL A 77 4.00 -16.72 1.00
N HIS A 78 4.65 -17.81 0.57
CA HIS A 78 4.51 -19.10 1.23
C HIS A 78 5.03 -19.08 2.67
N LEU A 79 6.18 -18.44 2.92
CA LEU A 79 6.69 -18.22 4.26
C LEU A 79 5.71 -17.40 5.11
N ILE A 80 5.14 -16.34 4.53
CA ILE A 80 4.15 -15.50 5.22
C ILE A 80 2.88 -16.28 5.56
N TYR A 81 2.41 -17.15 4.66
CA TYR A 81 1.31 -18.09 4.94
C TYR A 81 1.66 -19.14 6.01
N HIS A 82 2.93 -19.37 6.33
CA HIS A 82 3.31 -20.18 7.48
C HIS A 82 3.24 -19.35 8.78
N LEU A 83 3.71 -18.11 8.73
CA LEU A 83 3.82 -17.22 9.89
C LEU A 83 2.50 -16.55 10.32
N TYR A 84 1.51 -16.44 9.43
CA TYR A 84 0.28 -15.69 9.74
C TYR A 84 -0.52 -16.31 10.89
N LYS A 85 -0.52 -17.65 11.00
CA LYS A 85 -1.24 -18.37 12.07
C LYS A 85 -0.72 -18.04 13.45
N GLN A 86 0.58 -17.76 13.57
CA GLN A 86 1.23 -17.45 14.84
C GLN A 86 1.07 -15.98 15.23
N ASN A 87 0.95 -15.09 14.24
CA ASN A 87 0.94 -13.63 14.45
C ASN A 87 -0.45 -12.99 14.33
N ASN A 88 -1.51 -13.79 14.14
CA ASN A 88 -2.90 -13.31 13.97
C ASN A 88 -3.06 -12.21 12.89
N VAL A 89 -2.30 -12.31 11.80
CA VAL A 89 -2.36 -11.37 10.67
C VAL A 89 -3.32 -11.90 9.62
N SER A 90 -4.25 -11.07 9.15
CA SER A 90 -5.13 -11.44 8.04
C SER A 90 -4.40 -11.27 6.71
N ILE A 91 -4.54 -12.22 5.77
CA ILE A 91 -3.92 -12.13 4.43
C ILE A 91 -5.01 -12.02 3.38
N THR A 92 -4.90 -11.06 2.47
CA THR A 92 -5.80 -10.89 1.32
C THR A 92 -4.99 -10.82 0.03
N LEU A 93 -5.35 -11.67 -0.93
CA LEU A 93 -4.82 -11.62 -2.29
C LEU A 93 -5.67 -10.67 -3.13
N LEU A 94 -5.03 -9.69 -3.77
CA LEU A 94 -5.64 -8.85 -4.79
C LEU A 94 -5.45 -9.50 -6.16
N ASN A 95 -6.56 -9.84 -6.81
CA ASN A 95 -6.58 -10.32 -8.18
C ASN A 95 -7.11 -9.21 -9.11
N ILE A 96 -6.40 -8.95 -10.20
CA ILE A 96 -6.79 -7.96 -11.22
C ILE A 96 -7.27 -8.73 -12.45
N SER A 97 -8.40 -8.30 -13.02
CA SER A 97 -8.92 -8.91 -14.25
C SER A 97 -7.93 -8.77 -15.40
N GLN A 98 -7.95 -9.76 -16.30
CA GLN A 98 -7.09 -9.81 -17.50
C GLN A 98 -5.58 -9.79 -17.21
N ASN A 99 -5.17 -10.18 -15.99
CA ASN A 99 -3.77 -10.24 -15.57
C ASN A 99 -3.01 -8.90 -15.76
N GLY A 100 -3.75 -7.78 -15.71
CA GLY A 100 -3.18 -6.44 -15.78
C GLY A 100 -2.50 -6.03 -14.48
N PHE A 101 -1.62 -5.03 -14.56
CA PHE A 101 -0.97 -4.44 -13.38
C PHE A 101 -1.70 -3.19 -12.86
N TYR A 102 -2.44 -2.50 -13.72
CA TYR A 102 -3.05 -1.22 -13.41
C TYR A 102 -4.54 -1.38 -13.10
N LEU A 103 -4.95 -0.79 -11.98
CA LEU A 103 -6.36 -0.64 -11.62
C LEU A 103 -6.88 0.70 -12.14
N ASN A 104 -8.09 0.69 -12.70
CA ASN A 104 -8.82 1.92 -12.99
C ASN A 104 -9.02 2.74 -11.70
N SER A 105 -9.09 4.07 -11.80
CA SER A 105 -9.28 4.99 -10.66
C SER A 105 -10.49 4.62 -9.80
N PHE A 106 -11.61 4.23 -10.43
CA PHE A 106 -12.79 3.78 -9.71
C PHE A 106 -12.54 2.50 -8.89
N ASN A 107 -11.84 1.52 -9.47
CA ASN A 107 -11.50 0.27 -8.78
C ASN A 107 -10.50 0.50 -7.66
N ARG A 108 -9.54 1.44 -7.82
CA ARG A 108 -8.63 1.85 -6.74
C ARG A 108 -9.40 2.45 -5.57
N MET A 109 -10.33 3.36 -5.83
CA MET A 109 -11.19 3.95 -4.80
C MET A 109 -12.02 2.87 -4.08
N LEU A 110 -12.66 1.96 -4.81
CA LEU A 110 -13.42 0.86 -4.22
C LEU A 110 -12.56 -0.05 -3.35
N LEU A 111 -11.34 -0.38 -3.81
CA LEU A 111 -10.38 -1.18 -3.07
C LEU A 111 -9.99 -0.49 -1.75
N VAL A 112 -9.63 0.79 -1.81
CA VAL A 112 -9.29 1.61 -0.64
C VAL A 112 -10.45 1.62 0.35
N ARG A 113 -11.69 1.83 -0.13
CA ARG A 113 -12.89 1.82 0.72
C ARG A 113 -13.13 0.47 1.37
N ASN A 114 -13.01 -0.62 0.60
CA ASN A 114 -13.20 -1.99 1.10
C ASN A 114 -12.17 -2.37 2.17
N ILE A 115 -10.91 -1.99 1.97
CA ILE A 115 -9.84 -2.23 2.95
C ILE A 115 -10.03 -1.35 4.19
N SER A 116 -10.35 -0.07 4.00
CA SER A 116 -10.56 0.86 5.12
C SER A 116 -11.72 0.43 6.00
N ASN A 117 -12.80 -0.10 5.43
CA ASN A 117 -13.95 -0.57 6.19
C ASN A 117 -13.70 -1.89 6.93
N ARG A 118 -12.65 -2.66 6.59
CA ARG A 118 -12.30 -3.94 7.24
C ARG A 118 -11.47 -3.70 8.50
N LEU A 119 -12.07 -3.06 9.51
CA LEU A 119 -11.43 -2.78 10.80
C LEU A 119 -11.10 -4.06 11.59
N TYR A 120 -11.97 -5.08 11.52
CA TYR A 120 -11.85 -6.33 12.27
C TYR A 120 -10.75 -7.28 11.76
N LEU A 121 -10.17 -7.02 10.58
CA LEU A 121 -9.11 -7.86 9.98
C LEU A 121 -7.70 -7.28 10.15
N ARG A 122 -7.54 -6.25 10.97
CA ARG A 122 -6.25 -5.57 11.17
C ARG A 122 -5.45 -6.29 12.26
N PRO A 123 -4.12 -6.50 12.10
CA PRO A 123 -3.29 -6.10 10.96
C PRO A 123 -3.58 -6.92 9.70
N LEU A 124 -3.69 -6.25 8.55
CA LEU A 124 -4.01 -6.86 7.26
C LEU A 124 -2.79 -6.82 6.34
N MET A 125 -2.50 -7.93 5.68
CA MET A 125 -1.53 -7.99 4.59
C MET A 125 -2.23 -8.15 3.24
N LEU A 126 -2.09 -7.13 2.39
CA LEU A 126 -2.54 -7.13 1.01
C LEU A 126 -1.37 -7.53 0.11
N HIS A 127 -1.49 -8.61 -0.65
CA HIS A 127 -0.49 -8.97 -1.66
C HIS A 127 -1.12 -9.21 -3.02
N GLY A 128 -0.38 -8.99 -4.10
CA GLY A 128 -0.88 -9.23 -5.46
C GLY A 128 0.02 -8.61 -6.51
N HIS A 129 -0.25 -8.92 -7.78
CA HIS A 129 0.46 -8.33 -8.92
C HIS A 129 -0.22 -7.04 -9.35
N PHE A 130 0.17 -5.92 -8.77
CA PHE A 130 -0.39 -4.61 -9.10
C PHE A 130 0.65 -3.50 -8.97
N ALA A 131 0.46 -2.43 -9.73
CA ALA A 131 1.31 -1.25 -9.69
C ALA A 131 1.10 -0.48 -8.38
N TYR A 132 2.14 0.24 -7.95
CA TYR A 132 2.02 1.14 -6.81
C TYR A 132 0.93 2.20 -7.07
N PHE A 133 0.13 2.46 -6.06
CA PHE A 133 -0.75 3.62 -6.00
C PHE A 133 -0.86 4.08 -4.55
N ASN A 134 -1.07 5.38 -4.35
CA ASN A 134 -1.12 5.99 -3.04
C ASN A 134 -2.54 5.91 -2.47
N PHE A 135 -2.72 5.27 -1.30
CA PHE A 135 -4.03 5.20 -0.64
C PHE A 135 -4.47 6.53 -0.02
N LEU A 136 -3.53 7.41 0.35
CA LEU A 136 -3.82 8.73 0.91
C LEU A 136 -4.58 9.61 -0.08
N GLN A 137 -4.28 9.47 -1.38
CA GLN A 137 -4.98 10.19 -2.45
C GLN A 137 -6.48 9.86 -2.51
N PHE A 138 -6.91 8.73 -1.96
CA PHE A 138 -8.30 8.29 -1.91
C PHE A 138 -8.92 8.46 -0.51
N GLY A 139 -8.28 9.24 0.37
CA GLY A 139 -8.80 9.58 1.70
C GLY A 139 -8.63 8.49 2.75
N SER A 140 -7.68 7.56 2.60
CA SER A 140 -7.40 6.58 3.65
C SER A 140 -6.56 7.20 4.77
N HIS A 141 -6.94 6.99 6.02
CA HIS A 141 -6.13 7.35 7.21
C HIS A 141 -5.39 6.15 7.81
N LEU A 142 -5.21 5.08 7.02
CA LEU A 142 -4.55 3.87 7.49
C LEU A 142 -3.05 4.10 7.62
N LYS A 143 -2.45 3.51 8.65
CA LYS A 143 -0.99 3.37 8.71
C LYS A 143 -0.57 2.23 7.79
N ILE A 144 0.02 2.58 6.64
CA ILE A 144 0.37 1.63 5.58
C ILE A 144 1.88 1.47 5.51
N VAL A 145 2.33 0.22 5.37
CA VAL A 145 3.74 -0.12 5.09
C VAL A 145 3.81 -0.85 3.77
N TYR A 146 4.62 -0.36 2.85
CA TYR A 146 4.89 -1.05 1.60
C TYR A 146 6.14 -1.91 1.72
N VAL A 147 6.01 -3.15 1.25
CA VAL A 147 7.09 -4.12 1.16
C VAL A 147 7.21 -4.50 -0.30
N ASN A 148 8.42 -4.67 -0.80
CA ASN A 148 8.61 -5.21 -2.14
C ASN A 148 9.85 -6.11 -2.22
N MET A 149 9.88 -6.98 -3.22
CA MET A 149 11.02 -7.83 -3.53
C MET A 149 11.42 -7.58 -4.98
N ILE A 150 12.64 -7.09 -5.15
CA ILE A 150 13.26 -6.86 -6.46
C ILE A 150 14.34 -7.91 -6.71
N ARG A 151 14.75 -8.05 -7.96
CA ARG A 151 15.84 -8.90 -8.40
C ARG A 151 16.65 -8.14 -9.42
N ASP A 152 17.91 -8.50 -9.60
CA ASP A 152 18.72 -8.00 -10.70
C ASP A 152 17.92 -8.10 -12.03
N PRO A 153 17.85 -7.02 -12.85
CA PRO A 153 17.03 -7.02 -14.05
C PRO A 153 17.40 -8.11 -15.07
N LEU A 154 18.70 -8.39 -15.25
CA LEU A 154 19.18 -9.40 -16.18
C LEU A 154 18.79 -10.80 -15.69
N GLU A 155 19.04 -11.09 -14.41
CA GLU A 155 18.63 -12.36 -13.84
C GLU A 155 17.11 -12.56 -13.81
N ARG A 156 16.35 -11.47 -13.61
CA ARG A 156 14.89 -11.51 -13.66
C ARG A 156 14.41 -11.89 -15.06
N LEU A 157 15.00 -11.28 -16.09
CA LEU A 157 14.73 -11.60 -17.50
C LEU A 157 15.07 -13.06 -17.81
N LEU A 158 16.25 -13.54 -17.38
CA LEU A 158 16.64 -14.94 -17.53
C LEU A 158 15.66 -15.87 -16.80
N GLY A 159 15.16 -15.47 -15.64
CA GLY A 159 14.11 -16.19 -14.91
C GLY A 159 12.79 -16.29 -15.69
N ASP A 160 12.41 -15.26 -16.45
CA ASP A 160 11.25 -15.30 -17.34
C ASP A 160 11.47 -16.25 -18.51
N VAL A 161 12.61 -16.14 -19.20
CA VAL A 161 13.00 -17.04 -20.30
C VAL A 161 13.00 -18.50 -19.83
N CYS A 162 13.63 -18.76 -18.68
CA CYS A 162 13.69 -20.07 -18.06
C CYS A 162 12.29 -20.65 -17.75
N LEU A 163 11.35 -19.83 -17.28
CA LEU A 163 9.97 -20.28 -17.05
C LEU A 163 9.31 -20.71 -18.36
N ILE A 164 9.44 -19.88 -19.41
CA ILE A 164 8.84 -20.16 -20.73
C ILE A 164 9.37 -21.48 -21.28
N HIS A 165 10.69 -21.70 -21.19
CA HIS A 165 11.35 -22.90 -21.67
C HIS A 165 11.35 -24.08 -20.69
N ARG A 166 10.69 -23.96 -19.52
CA ARG A 166 10.63 -24.97 -18.45
C ARG A 166 12.00 -25.51 -18.02
N THR A 167 13.05 -24.69 -18.06
CA THR A 167 14.38 -25.06 -17.56
C THR A 167 14.48 -24.79 -16.05
N LYS A 168 15.55 -25.25 -15.38
CA LYS A 168 15.76 -24.99 -13.94
C LYS A 168 16.72 -23.81 -13.76
N CYS A 169 16.24 -22.73 -13.15
CA CYS A 169 17.08 -21.66 -12.58
C CYS A 169 16.90 -21.64 -11.06
N LYS A 170 18.00 -21.60 -10.30
CA LYS A 170 17.98 -21.68 -8.83
C LYS A 170 18.36 -20.32 -8.20
N PRO A 171 17.39 -19.51 -7.73
CA PRO A 171 17.68 -18.20 -7.14
C PRO A 171 18.16 -18.32 -5.68
N SER A 172 18.97 -17.35 -5.24
CA SER A 172 19.37 -17.08 -3.85
C SER A 172 18.73 -15.77 -3.35
N MET A 173 18.44 -15.66 -2.04
CA MET A 173 17.79 -14.47 -1.47
C MET A 173 18.74 -13.68 -0.58
N ILE A 174 18.79 -12.35 -0.78
CA ILE A 174 19.47 -11.37 0.08
C ILE A 174 18.42 -10.31 0.48
N ALA A 175 18.49 -9.72 1.67
CA ALA A 175 17.54 -8.70 2.12
C ALA A 175 18.26 -7.36 2.32
N CYS A 176 17.74 -6.26 1.73
CA CYS A 176 18.39 -4.94 1.74
C CYS A 176 17.36 -3.83 2.03
N LYS A 177 17.37 -3.25 3.23
CA LYS A 177 16.45 -2.16 3.61
C LYS A 177 16.83 -0.85 2.91
N LEU A 178 15.86 -0.16 2.29
CA LEU A 178 16.03 1.14 1.64
C LEU A 178 15.00 2.14 2.19
N GLU A 179 15.48 3.17 2.91
CA GLU A 179 14.76 4.40 3.32
C GLU A 179 13.22 4.34 3.36
N GLY A 180 12.64 3.75 4.41
CA GLY A 180 11.18 3.70 4.63
C GLY A 180 10.44 2.59 3.86
N TRP A 181 11.13 1.89 2.96
CA TRP A 181 10.64 0.72 2.23
C TRP A 181 11.41 -0.53 2.64
N ILE A 182 10.70 -1.63 2.87
CA ILE A 182 11.35 -2.93 3.02
C ILE A 182 11.51 -3.49 1.61
N VAL A 183 12.72 -3.37 1.07
CA VAL A 183 13.10 -3.97 -0.20
C VAL A 183 13.87 -5.27 0.10
N ILE A 184 13.52 -6.35 -0.57
CA ILE A 184 14.26 -7.62 -0.48
C ILE A 184 14.87 -7.87 -1.85
N GLN A 185 16.19 -8.07 -1.94
CA GLN A 185 16.91 -8.20 -3.21
C GLN A 185 17.37 -9.63 -3.42
N THR A 186 16.79 -10.33 -4.38
CA THR A 186 17.28 -11.67 -4.74
C THR A 186 18.42 -11.59 -5.74
N THR A 187 19.39 -12.49 -5.60
CA THR A 187 20.52 -12.68 -6.52
C THR A 187 20.53 -14.13 -6.98
N CYS A 188 21.22 -14.47 -8.05
CA CYS A 188 21.26 -15.83 -8.57
C CYS A 188 22.71 -16.16 -8.86
N GLY A 189 23.30 -17.01 -8.02
CA GLY A 189 24.58 -17.62 -8.37
C GLY A 189 24.38 -18.56 -9.55
N PHE A 190 24.98 -18.24 -10.70
CA PHE A 190 25.30 -19.26 -11.70
C PHE A 190 26.47 -20.08 -11.13
N LYS A 191 26.23 -21.36 -10.85
CA LYS A 191 27.29 -22.35 -10.61
C LYS A 191 27.55 -23.08 -11.91
#